data_AF-A0A2X1QUZ8-F1
#
_entry.id   AF-A0A2X1QUZ8-F1
#
_cell.length_a   1.000
_cell.length_b   1.000
_cell.length_c   1.000
_cell.angle_alpha   90.00
_cell.angle_beta   90.00
_cell.angle_gamma   90.00
#
_symmetry.space_group_name_H-M   'P 1'
#
loop_
_entity.id
_entity.type
_entity.pdbx_description
1 polymer ?
#
loop_
_entity_poly.entity_id
_entity_poly.type
_entity_poly.pdbx_seq_one_letter_code
_entity_poly.pdbx_strand_id
1 'polypeptide(L)'
;MSEAIVPLSSIDAAEIRERVRAAGVVGAGGAGFPTHIKLQARVDTVLVNAAECEPMLKVDQQLMAQQADRLIRGLGYAMTATGAREGIIALKAKYAPAIAALTPRLPEWARLHILPDVYPAGDEVLTIWLATGRRVPPAALPVSVGVVVNNVQTVLNIARAVEQGYPVTRRTLTVNGAVARPLTLAVPLGISLREVLDLAGGATVDDPGFINGGPMMGSLITSSRHRSPKPPAACWCSRATIH
;
A
#
# COMPACT_ATOMS: atom_id res chain seq x y z
N MET A 1 -22.22 7.33 8.92
CA MET A 1 -22.82 6.66 7.75
C MET A 1 -22.32 5.22 7.73
N SER A 2 -23.16 4.24 7.40
CA SER A 2 -22.70 2.86 7.21
C SER A 2 -21.92 2.73 5.90
N GLU A 3 -20.90 1.87 5.83
CA GLU A 3 -20.31 1.50 4.54
C GLU A 3 -21.26 0.55 3.81
N ALA A 4 -21.69 0.93 2.61
CA ALA A 4 -22.49 0.05 1.74
C ALA A 4 -21.57 -1.04 1.16
N ILE A 5 -21.48 -2.17 1.87
CA ILE A 5 -20.71 -3.33 1.41
C ILE A 5 -21.37 -3.91 0.16
N VAL A 6 -20.64 -3.93 -0.96
CA VAL A 6 -21.07 -4.59 -2.20
C VAL A 6 -20.69 -6.08 -2.13
N PRO A 7 -21.65 -7.03 -2.15
CA PRO A 7 -21.33 -8.45 -2.16
C PRO A 7 -20.44 -8.86 -3.34
N LEU A 8 -19.46 -9.74 -3.10
CA LEU A 8 -18.56 -10.25 -4.16
C LEU A 8 -19.30 -11.02 -5.26
N SER A 9 -20.49 -11.55 -4.96
CA SER A 9 -21.37 -12.25 -5.89
C SER A 9 -22.27 -11.34 -6.74
N SER A 10 -22.30 -10.02 -6.48
CA SER A 10 -23.22 -9.08 -7.14
C SER A 10 -22.50 -7.98 -7.94
N ILE A 11 -21.21 -8.14 -8.24
CA ILE A 11 -20.43 -7.21 -9.06
C ILE A 11 -19.43 -7.99 -9.92
N ASP A 12 -19.32 -7.65 -11.20
CA ASP A 12 -18.44 -8.37 -12.13
C ASP A 12 -17.04 -7.76 -12.26
N ALA A 13 -16.16 -8.52 -12.93
CA ALA A 13 -14.77 -8.12 -13.16
C ALA A 13 -14.61 -6.84 -13.99
N ALA A 14 -15.47 -6.58 -14.97
CA ALA A 14 -15.45 -5.35 -15.77
C ALA A 14 -15.89 -4.14 -14.93
N GLU A 15 -16.97 -4.26 -14.16
CA GLU A 15 -17.44 -3.17 -13.30
C GLU A 15 -16.43 -2.83 -12.19
N ILE A 16 -15.80 -3.83 -11.55
CA ILE A 16 -14.72 -3.58 -10.58
C ILE A 16 -13.59 -2.78 -11.24
N ARG A 17 -13.13 -3.19 -12.43
CA ARG A 17 -12.06 -2.49 -13.15
C ARG A 17 -12.45 -1.07 -13.54
N GLU A 18 -13.70 -0.84 -13.92
CA GLU A 18 -14.20 0.49 -14.27
C GLU A 18 -14.35 1.40 -13.05
N ARG A 19 -14.94 0.93 -11.94
CA ARG A 19 -15.00 1.69 -10.68
C ARG A 19 -13.59 2.05 -10.18
N VAL A 20 -12.63 1.13 -10.26
CA VAL A 20 -11.21 1.35 -9.93
C VAL A 20 -10.52 2.33 -10.89
N ARG A 21 -10.89 2.35 -12.18
CA ARG A 21 -10.42 3.32 -13.18
C ARG A 21 -10.96 4.72 -12.90
N ALA A 22 -12.27 4.86 -12.73
CA ALA A 22 -12.96 6.12 -12.49
C ALA A 22 -12.52 6.79 -11.18
N ALA A 23 -12.26 6.01 -10.13
CA ALA A 23 -11.71 6.51 -8.87
C ALA A 23 -10.20 6.90 -8.94
N GLY A 24 -9.52 6.67 -10.06
CA GLY A 24 -8.10 7.03 -10.24
C GLY A 24 -7.12 6.19 -9.42
N VAL A 25 -7.43 4.92 -9.14
CA VAL A 25 -6.58 4.09 -8.27
C VAL A 25 -5.27 3.71 -8.98
N VAL A 26 -4.16 3.97 -8.30
CA VAL A 26 -2.79 3.66 -8.72
C VAL A 26 -2.03 2.88 -7.65
N GLY A 27 -1.02 2.11 -8.07
CA GLY A 27 -0.17 1.30 -7.20
C GLY A 27 0.55 2.14 -6.15
N ALA A 28 0.12 2.02 -4.90
CA ALA A 28 0.50 2.91 -3.80
C ALA A 28 1.92 2.68 -3.26
N GLY A 29 2.58 1.57 -3.60
CA GLY A 29 3.91 1.20 -3.10
C GLY A 29 5.11 1.72 -3.89
N GLY A 30 4.92 2.51 -4.95
CA GLY A 30 6.03 2.91 -5.82
C GLY A 30 5.62 3.76 -7.01
N ALA A 31 5.95 3.30 -8.23
CA ALA A 31 5.89 4.09 -9.47
C ALA A 31 4.49 4.61 -9.91
N GLY A 32 3.41 4.34 -9.18
CA GLY A 32 2.07 4.84 -9.49
C GLY A 32 1.41 4.17 -10.70
N PHE A 33 1.76 2.92 -11.01
CA PHE A 33 1.18 2.17 -12.13
C PHE A 33 -0.35 2.05 -11.99
N PRO A 34 -1.16 2.25 -13.05
CA PRO A 34 -2.62 2.24 -12.93
C PRO A 34 -3.17 0.88 -12.49
N THR A 35 -3.89 0.86 -11.36
CA THR A 35 -4.36 -0.40 -10.74
C THR A 35 -5.38 -1.11 -11.62
N HIS A 36 -6.26 -0.37 -12.31
CA HIS A 36 -7.23 -0.95 -13.23
C HIS A 36 -6.58 -1.74 -14.39
N ILE A 37 -5.35 -1.41 -14.79
CA ILE A 37 -4.58 -2.18 -15.79
C ILE A 37 -4.01 -3.44 -15.13
N LYS A 38 -3.42 -3.36 -13.92
CA LYS A 38 -2.90 -4.55 -13.21
C LYS A 38 -4.03 -5.56 -12.89
N LEU A 39 -5.26 -5.09 -12.71
CA LEU A 39 -6.47 -5.91 -12.56
C LEU A 39 -7.02 -6.50 -13.87
N GLN A 40 -6.52 -6.14 -15.06
CA GLN A 40 -6.91 -6.82 -16.31
C GLN A 40 -6.16 -8.14 -16.52
N ALA A 41 -5.06 -8.37 -15.81
CA ALA A 41 -4.30 -9.62 -15.91
C ALA A 41 -5.12 -10.81 -15.38
N ARG A 42 -5.13 -11.92 -16.12
CA ARG A 42 -5.66 -13.19 -15.62
C ARG A 42 -4.55 -13.93 -14.88
N VAL A 43 -4.78 -14.18 -13.60
CA VAL A 43 -3.82 -14.82 -12.68
C VAL A 43 -4.58 -15.67 -11.68
N ASP A 44 -3.94 -16.69 -11.12
CA ASP A 44 -4.56 -17.59 -10.13
C ASP A 44 -4.34 -17.15 -8.66
N THR A 45 -3.30 -16.34 -8.39
CA THR A 45 -3.02 -15.75 -7.07
C THR A 45 -3.04 -14.22 -7.12
N VAL A 46 -3.71 -13.57 -6.16
CA VAL A 46 -3.48 -12.14 -5.83
C VAL A 46 -2.73 -12.07 -4.49
N LEU A 47 -1.61 -11.35 -4.48
CA LEU A 47 -0.77 -11.19 -3.30
C LEU A 47 -0.78 -9.72 -2.84
N VAL A 48 -1.05 -9.51 -1.55
CA VAL A 48 -0.85 -8.23 -0.87
C VAL A 48 0.56 -8.24 -0.28
N ASN A 49 1.47 -7.44 -0.85
CA ASN A 49 2.74 -7.17 -0.22
C ASN A 49 2.50 -6.12 0.88
N ALA A 50 2.65 -6.58 2.12
CA ALA A 50 2.51 -5.80 3.35
C ALA A 50 3.78 -5.87 4.21
N ALA A 51 4.90 -6.33 3.64
CA ALA A 51 6.20 -6.37 4.29
C ALA A 51 6.97 -5.06 4.07
N GLU A 52 6.42 -3.98 4.64
CA GLU A 52 7.02 -2.64 4.68
C GLU A 52 8.44 -2.74 5.26
N CYS A 53 9.43 -2.84 4.37
CA CYS A 53 10.77 -3.35 4.70
C CYS A 53 11.67 -2.29 5.35
N GLU A 54 11.07 -1.20 5.81
CA GLU A 54 11.66 0.12 5.67
C GLU A 54 11.71 0.85 7.02
N PRO A 55 12.90 1.30 7.49
CA PRO A 55 13.05 1.85 8.83
C PRO A 55 12.09 3.00 9.12
N MET A 56 11.61 3.11 10.36
CA MET A 56 10.69 4.17 10.84
C MET A 56 9.31 4.26 10.18
N LEU A 57 9.04 3.55 9.08
CA LEU A 57 7.71 3.43 8.49
C LEU A 57 6.81 2.45 9.27
N LYS A 58 5.52 2.76 9.34
CA LYS A 58 4.50 1.95 10.01
C LYS A 58 3.14 1.96 9.28
N VAL A 59 3.06 2.46 8.05
CA VAL A 59 1.79 2.74 7.37
C VAL A 59 1.02 1.45 7.13
N ASP A 60 1.62 0.46 6.48
CA ASP A 60 0.93 -0.78 6.11
C ASP A 60 0.48 -1.56 7.35
N GLN A 61 1.34 -1.70 8.37
CA GLN A 61 1.00 -2.41 9.60
C GLN A 61 -0.12 -1.72 10.42
N GLN A 62 -0.16 -0.38 10.44
CA GLN A 62 -1.23 0.38 11.09
C GLN A 62 -2.54 0.28 10.31
N LEU A 63 -2.49 0.39 8.98
CA LEU A 63 -3.65 0.26 8.11
C LEU A 63 -4.27 -1.16 8.17
N MET A 64 -3.45 -2.21 8.18
CA MET A 64 -3.94 -3.59 8.34
C MET A 64 -4.66 -3.79 9.68
N ALA A 65 -4.07 -3.33 10.79
CA ALA A 65 -4.66 -3.47 12.12
C ALA A 65 -5.98 -2.68 12.28
N GLN A 66 -6.09 -1.50 11.64
CA GLN A 66 -7.27 -0.63 11.75
C GLN A 66 -8.37 -0.93 10.71
N GLN A 67 -8.04 -1.59 9.59
CA GLN A 67 -8.94 -1.70 8.43
C GLN A 67 -8.99 -3.13 7.85
N ALA A 68 -8.72 -4.14 8.67
CA ALA A 68 -8.69 -5.56 8.29
C ALA A 68 -9.89 -6.00 7.42
N ASP A 69 -11.11 -5.66 7.83
CA ASP A 69 -12.34 -5.96 7.07
C ASP A 69 -12.31 -5.37 5.65
N ARG A 70 -11.92 -4.10 5.51
CA ARG A 70 -11.83 -3.40 4.22
C ARG A 70 -10.69 -3.96 3.36
N LEU A 71 -9.59 -4.39 3.96
CA LEU A 71 -8.48 -5.01 3.24
C LEU A 71 -8.90 -6.35 2.62
N ILE A 72 -9.64 -7.16 3.37
CA ILE A 72 -10.12 -8.48 2.92
C ILE A 72 -11.18 -8.31 1.82
N ARG A 73 -12.12 -7.36 1.95
CA ARG A 73 -13.05 -7.01 0.85
C ARG A 73 -12.31 -6.52 -0.40
N GLY A 74 -11.32 -5.63 -0.24
CA GLY A 74 -10.48 -5.14 -1.33
C GLY A 74 -9.68 -6.24 -2.05
N LEU A 75 -9.18 -7.22 -1.29
CA LEU A 75 -8.50 -8.40 -1.84
C LEU A 75 -9.49 -9.27 -2.63
N GLY A 76 -10.70 -9.48 -2.10
CA GLY A 76 -11.79 -10.16 -2.80
C GLY A 76 -12.14 -9.49 -4.13
N TYR A 77 -12.34 -8.17 -4.17
CA TYR A 77 -12.61 -7.45 -5.42
C TYR A 77 -11.42 -7.57 -6.40
N ALA A 78 -10.18 -7.51 -5.92
CA ALA A 78 -9.00 -7.72 -6.76
C ALA A 78 -8.97 -9.13 -7.38
N MET A 79 -9.32 -10.16 -6.60
CA MET A 79 -9.40 -11.55 -7.07
C MET A 79 -10.54 -11.77 -8.06
N THR A 80 -11.74 -11.23 -7.80
CA THR A 80 -12.86 -11.27 -8.77
C THR A 80 -12.48 -10.61 -10.09
N ALA A 81 -11.75 -9.48 -10.06
CA ALA A 81 -11.32 -8.78 -11.28
C ALA A 81 -10.29 -9.57 -12.11
N THR A 82 -9.37 -10.29 -11.47
CA THR A 82 -8.32 -11.08 -12.16
C THR A 82 -8.70 -12.54 -12.43
N GLY A 83 -9.77 -13.04 -11.82
CA GLY A 83 -10.16 -14.45 -11.85
C GLY A 83 -9.32 -15.35 -10.92
N ALA A 84 -8.66 -14.77 -9.91
CA ALA A 84 -7.81 -15.49 -8.98
C ALA A 84 -8.60 -16.32 -7.96
N ARG A 85 -7.97 -17.40 -7.49
CA ARG A 85 -8.53 -18.38 -6.55
C ARG A 85 -7.87 -18.32 -5.16
N GLU A 86 -6.64 -17.83 -5.09
CA GLU A 86 -5.89 -17.65 -3.84
C GLU A 86 -5.60 -16.16 -3.57
N GLY A 87 -5.90 -15.72 -2.35
CA GLY A 87 -5.47 -14.44 -1.80
C GLY A 87 -4.39 -14.63 -0.74
N ILE A 88 -3.23 -13.98 -0.89
CA ILE A 88 -2.15 -14.04 0.10
C ILE A 88 -1.91 -12.65 0.67
N ILE A 89 -1.85 -12.51 1.99
CA ILE A 89 -1.34 -11.30 2.66
C ILE A 89 0.05 -11.62 3.21
N ALA A 90 1.10 -11.14 2.54
CA ALA A 90 2.49 -11.40 2.89
C ALA A 90 3.01 -10.29 3.81
N LEU A 91 3.27 -10.61 5.07
CA LEU A 91 3.58 -9.64 6.13
C LEU A 91 4.59 -10.21 7.15
N LYS A 92 5.20 -9.34 7.97
CA LYS A 92 6.25 -9.74 8.92
C LYS A 92 5.69 -10.15 10.29
N ALA A 93 6.31 -11.13 10.95
CA ALA A 93 5.91 -11.65 12.26
C ALA A 93 5.72 -10.56 13.34
N LYS A 94 6.54 -9.52 13.32
CA LYS A 94 6.48 -8.39 14.27
C LYS A 94 5.24 -7.50 14.15
N TYR A 95 4.43 -7.63 13.09
CA TYR A 95 3.17 -6.90 12.93
C TYR A 95 2.02 -7.60 13.68
N ALA A 96 2.24 -8.01 14.93
CA ALA A 96 1.28 -8.76 15.73
C ALA A 96 -0.14 -8.15 15.79
N PRO A 97 -0.34 -6.80 15.89
CA PRO A 97 -1.67 -6.21 15.83
C PRO A 97 -2.40 -6.42 14.49
N ALA A 98 -1.66 -6.43 13.37
CA ALA A 98 -2.22 -6.71 12.05
C ALA A 98 -2.60 -8.19 11.91
N ILE A 99 -1.74 -9.09 12.40
CA ILE A 99 -2.02 -10.54 12.43
C ILE A 99 -3.27 -10.82 13.27
N ALA A 100 -3.35 -10.27 14.50
CA ALA A 100 -4.49 -10.43 15.38
C ALA A 100 -5.80 -9.87 14.81
N ALA A 101 -5.73 -8.77 14.05
CA ALA A 101 -6.90 -8.20 13.38
C ALA A 101 -7.35 -9.04 12.17
N LEU A 102 -6.41 -9.53 11.36
CA LEU A 102 -6.70 -10.24 10.10
C LEU A 102 -7.11 -11.71 10.30
N THR A 103 -6.38 -12.48 11.12
CA THR A 103 -6.61 -13.92 11.31
C THR A 103 -8.08 -14.33 11.52
N PRO A 104 -8.86 -13.74 12.44
CA PRO A 104 -10.24 -14.14 12.68
C PRO A 104 -11.24 -13.72 11.58
N ARG A 105 -10.77 -13.10 10.49
CA ARG A 105 -11.58 -12.59 9.38
C ARG A 105 -11.27 -13.26 8.03
N LEU A 106 -10.26 -14.15 7.98
CA LEU A 106 -9.82 -14.76 6.73
C LEU A 106 -10.88 -15.75 6.19
N PRO A 107 -11.42 -15.53 4.98
CA PRO A 107 -12.19 -16.56 4.28
C PRO A 107 -11.27 -17.67 3.76
N GLU A 108 -11.84 -18.83 3.42
CA GLU A 108 -11.10 -20.03 2.97
C GLU A 108 -10.18 -19.79 1.76
N TRP A 109 -10.52 -18.82 0.89
CA TRP A 109 -9.69 -18.44 -0.27
C TRP A 109 -8.51 -17.52 0.09
N ALA A 110 -8.34 -17.11 1.35
CA ALA A 110 -7.30 -16.19 1.80
C ALA A 110 -6.42 -16.78 2.91
N ARG A 111 -5.12 -16.46 2.88
CA ARG A 111 -4.17 -16.77 3.96
C ARG A 111 -3.19 -15.65 4.24
N LEU A 112 -2.64 -15.64 5.46
CA LEU A 112 -1.41 -14.90 5.74
C LEU A 112 -0.20 -15.71 5.23
N HIS A 113 0.87 -15.02 4.89
CA HIS A 113 2.20 -15.60 4.77
C HIS A 113 3.18 -14.77 5.60
N ILE A 114 3.80 -15.41 6.59
CA ILE A 114 4.72 -14.75 7.53
C ILE A 114 6.12 -14.74 6.94
N LEU A 115 6.56 -13.57 6.47
CA LEU A 115 7.88 -13.36 5.88
C LEU A 115 8.96 -13.26 6.96
N PRO A 116 10.18 -13.77 6.69
CA PRO A 116 11.33 -13.59 7.57
C PRO A 116 11.71 -12.11 7.65
N ASP A 117 12.18 -11.65 8.81
CA ASP A 117 12.55 -10.24 9.03
C ASP A 117 13.98 -9.94 8.57
N VAL A 118 14.30 -10.32 7.34
CA VAL A 118 15.56 -10.01 6.65
C VAL A 118 15.32 -8.97 5.55
N TYR A 119 16.35 -8.21 5.19
CA TYR A 119 16.29 -7.32 4.02
C TYR A 119 16.87 -8.06 2.80
N PRO A 120 16.26 -8.00 1.60
CA PRO A 120 15.05 -7.26 1.22
C PRO A 120 13.79 -8.17 1.12
N ALA A 121 13.33 -8.82 2.20
CA ALA A 121 12.19 -9.75 2.15
C ALA A 121 10.85 -9.14 1.63
N GLY A 122 10.74 -7.82 1.54
CA GLY A 122 9.62 -7.09 0.95
C GLY A 122 9.79 -6.67 -0.52
N ASP A 123 10.85 -7.08 -1.21
CA ASP A 123 10.97 -6.95 -2.67
C ASP A 123 9.84 -7.70 -3.40
N GLU A 124 9.35 -7.20 -4.55
CA GLU A 124 8.20 -7.79 -5.25
C GLU A 124 8.49 -9.23 -5.72
N VAL A 125 9.70 -9.51 -6.25
CA VAL A 125 10.09 -10.84 -6.73
C VAL A 125 10.39 -11.78 -5.57
N LEU A 126 11.11 -11.32 -4.54
CA LEU A 126 11.46 -12.15 -3.38
C LEU A 126 10.21 -12.49 -2.55
N THR A 127 9.27 -11.54 -2.41
CA THR A 127 7.96 -11.77 -1.77
C THR A 127 7.17 -12.86 -2.49
N ILE A 128 7.11 -12.83 -3.84
CA ILE A 128 6.44 -13.87 -4.63
C ILE A 128 7.09 -15.23 -4.37
N TRP A 129 8.41 -15.33 -4.43
CA TRP A 129 9.12 -16.59 -4.24
C TRP A 129 8.89 -17.18 -2.85
N LEU A 130 9.00 -16.38 -1.78
CA LEU A 130 8.77 -16.83 -0.41
C LEU A 130 7.31 -17.26 -0.17
N ALA A 131 6.34 -16.50 -0.71
CA ALA A 131 4.92 -16.73 -0.45
C ALA A 131 4.24 -17.80 -1.33
N THR A 132 4.81 -18.10 -2.51
CA THR A 132 4.20 -18.98 -3.53
C THR A 132 5.15 -20.07 -4.07
N GLY A 133 6.45 -20.02 -3.75
CA GLY A 133 7.49 -20.85 -4.38
C GLY A 133 7.88 -20.46 -5.80
N ARG A 134 7.10 -19.59 -6.48
CA ARG A 134 7.29 -19.24 -7.90
C ARG A 134 8.45 -18.25 -8.08
N ARG A 135 9.28 -18.45 -9.10
CA ARG A 135 10.39 -17.56 -9.44
C ARG A 135 10.03 -16.72 -10.66
N VAL A 136 9.94 -15.40 -10.51
CA VAL A 136 9.79 -14.49 -11.65
C VAL A 136 11.11 -14.48 -12.44
N PRO A 137 11.12 -14.73 -13.76
CA PRO A 137 12.34 -14.63 -14.56
C PRO A 137 12.92 -13.20 -14.58
N PRO A 138 14.23 -13.02 -14.79
CA PRO A 138 14.84 -11.70 -14.99
C PRO A 138 14.12 -10.89 -16.07
N ALA A 139 13.85 -9.62 -15.80
CA ALA A 139 13.08 -8.68 -16.64
C ALA A 139 11.61 -9.09 -16.97
N ALA A 140 11.10 -10.19 -16.42
CA ALA A 140 9.67 -10.54 -16.54
C ALA A 140 8.82 -9.86 -15.45
N LEU A 141 7.52 -9.76 -15.70
CA LEU A 141 6.55 -9.24 -14.74
C LEU A 141 5.90 -10.38 -13.92
N PRO A 142 5.49 -10.16 -12.66
CA PRO A 142 4.79 -11.15 -11.82
C PRO A 142 3.62 -11.90 -12.50
N VAL A 143 2.95 -11.26 -13.47
CA VAL A 143 1.84 -11.88 -14.22
C VAL A 143 2.29 -13.12 -15.00
N SER A 144 3.57 -13.19 -15.41
CA SER A 144 4.11 -14.34 -16.15
C SER A 144 4.27 -15.61 -15.31
N VAL A 145 4.09 -15.51 -13.99
CA VAL A 145 4.05 -16.64 -13.05
C VAL A 145 2.68 -16.78 -12.36
N GLY A 146 1.63 -16.15 -12.91
CA GLY A 146 0.27 -16.27 -12.37
C GLY A 146 0.04 -15.48 -11.08
N VAL A 147 0.77 -14.40 -10.83
CA VAL A 147 0.62 -13.59 -9.60
C VAL A 147 0.42 -12.09 -9.92
N VAL A 148 -0.61 -11.48 -9.32
CA VAL A 148 -0.74 -10.01 -9.25
C VAL A 148 -0.44 -9.54 -7.83
N VAL A 149 0.62 -8.75 -7.67
CA VAL A 149 0.99 -8.13 -6.39
C VAL A 149 0.39 -6.73 -6.26
N ASN A 150 -0.18 -6.40 -5.11
CA ASN A 150 -0.60 -5.05 -4.72
C ASN A 150 -0.06 -4.69 -3.31
N ASN A 151 0.12 -3.41 -3.02
CA ASN A 151 0.41 -2.93 -1.66
C ASN A 151 -0.89 -2.69 -0.87
N VAL A 152 -0.87 -2.81 0.47
CA VAL A 152 -2.02 -2.63 1.38
C VAL A 152 -2.85 -1.39 1.07
N GLN A 153 -2.22 -0.22 0.96
CA GLN A 153 -2.92 1.05 0.67
C GLN A 153 -3.59 1.05 -0.73
N THR A 154 -3.08 0.26 -1.68
CA THR A 154 -3.70 0.05 -3.00
C THR A 154 -4.99 -0.77 -2.87
N VAL A 155 -4.95 -1.85 -2.10
CA VAL A 155 -6.09 -2.77 -1.90
C VAL A 155 -7.21 -2.09 -1.12
N LEU A 156 -6.88 -1.27 -0.11
CA LEU A 156 -7.85 -0.43 0.60
C LEU A 156 -8.51 0.63 -0.31
N ASN A 157 -7.78 1.12 -1.32
CA ASN A 157 -8.33 2.04 -2.32
C ASN A 157 -9.21 1.31 -3.36
N ILE A 158 -8.91 0.06 -3.72
CA ILE A 158 -9.81 -0.79 -4.53
C ILE A 158 -11.17 -0.94 -3.82
N ALA A 159 -11.17 -1.30 -2.53
CA ALA A 159 -12.40 -1.43 -1.75
C ALA A 159 -13.24 -0.15 -1.75
N ARG A 160 -12.63 1.02 -1.51
CA ARG A 160 -13.33 2.32 -1.52
C ARG A 160 -13.83 2.73 -2.91
N ALA A 161 -13.06 2.44 -3.96
CA ALA A 161 -13.49 2.68 -5.33
C ALA A 161 -14.72 1.83 -5.69
N VAL A 162 -14.72 0.54 -5.32
CA VAL A 162 -15.83 -0.38 -5.59
C VAL A 162 -17.06 -0.06 -4.75
N GLU A 163 -16.92 0.06 -3.42
CA GLU A 163 -18.05 0.21 -2.49
C GLU A 163 -18.69 1.61 -2.55
N GLN A 164 -17.88 2.66 -2.77
CA GLN A 164 -18.28 4.05 -2.51
C GLN A 164 -18.04 4.99 -3.71
N GLY A 165 -17.47 4.49 -4.82
CA GLY A 165 -17.04 5.33 -5.94
C GLY A 165 -15.94 6.34 -5.56
N TYR A 166 -15.30 6.17 -4.40
CA TYR A 166 -14.54 7.24 -3.75
C TYR A 166 -13.22 7.52 -4.50
N PRO A 167 -13.03 8.73 -5.08
CA PRO A 167 -11.83 9.06 -5.83
C PRO A 167 -10.61 9.17 -4.91
N VAL A 168 -9.45 8.71 -5.38
CA VAL A 168 -8.18 8.75 -4.62
C VAL A 168 -7.65 10.19 -4.56
N THR A 169 -8.23 10.96 -3.63
CA THR A 169 -7.92 12.37 -3.33
C THR A 169 -6.98 12.54 -2.14
N ARG A 170 -6.71 11.47 -1.40
CA ARG A 170 -5.84 11.43 -0.22
C ARG A 170 -4.90 10.24 -0.22
N ARG A 171 -3.78 10.36 0.51
CA ARG A 171 -2.81 9.29 0.76
C ARG A 171 -2.38 9.28 2.23
N THR A 172 -2.16 8.09 2.79
CA THR A 172 -1.55 7.93 4.12
C THR A 172 -0.03 8.06 4.02
N LEU A 173 0.57 8.85 4.91
CA LEU A 173 2.02 8.98 5.08
C LEU A 173 2.38 8.99 6.57
N THR A 174 3.64 8.70 6.88
CA THR A 174 4.25 8.93 8.21
C THR A 174 5.08 10.21 8.16
N VAL A 175 5.18 10.92 9.28
CA VAL A 175 6.16 12.00 9.55
C VAL A 175 6.93 11.62 10.81
N ASN A 176 8.26 11.79 10.78
CA ASN A 176 9.18 11.26 11.79
C ASN A 176 10.53 12.02 11.73
N GLY A 177 11.51 11.63 12.56
CA GLY A 177 12.78 12.35 12.70
C GLY A 177 12.65 13.54 13.66
N ALA A 178 13.44 14.59 13.44
CA ALA A 178 13.42 15.84 14.23
C ALA A 178 12.18 16.71 13.94
N VAL A 179 11.00 16.17 14.25
CA VAL A 179 9.70 16.87 14.25
C VAL A 179 9.07 16.78 15.63
N ALA A 180 8.33 17.82 16.05
CA ALA A 180 7.84 17.91 17.43
C ALA A 180 6.92 16.74 17.84
N ARG A 181 6.17 16.17 16.88
CA ARG A 181 5.30 15.00 17.07
C ARG A 181 5.36 14.07 15.85
N PRO A 182 6.11 12.96 15.90
CA PRO A 182 6.02 11.91 14.89
C PRO A 182 4.61 11.29 14.82
N LEU A 183 4.05 11.11 13.62
CA LEU A 183 2.69 10.61 13.42
C LEU A 183 2.49 9.92 12.06
N THR A 184 1.39 9.17 11.91
CA THR A 184 0.89 8.68 10.61
C THR A 184 -0.49 9.28 10.35
N LEU A 185 -0.72 9.87 9.17
CA LEU A 185 -1.96 10.57 8.83
C LEU A 185 -2.30 10.52 7.33
N ALA A 186 -3.57 10.77 6.99
CA ALA A 186 -4.08 10.78 5.62
C ALA A 186 -4.28 12.20 5.08
N VAL A 187 -3.33 12.66 4.26
CA VAL A 187 -3.27 14.02 3.68
C VAL A 187 -3.87 14.09 2.27
N PRO A 188 -4.32 15.26 1.78
CA PRO A 188 -4.63 15.48 0.37
C PRO A 188 -3.44 15.21 -0.57
N LEU A 189 -3.70 14.73 -1.77
CA LEU A 189 -2.66 14.71 -2.82
C LEU A 189 -2.28 16.15 -3.19
N GLY A 190 -0.99 16.40 -3.44
CA GLY A 190 -0.47 17.73 -3.82
C GLY A 190 -0.23 18.70 -2.66
N ILE A 191 -0.50 18.31 -1.41
CA ILE A 191 -0.10 19.06 -0.19
C ILE A 191 1.41 19.39 -0.22
N SER A 192 1.81 20.58 0.24
CA SER A 192 3.22 20.94 0.38
C SER A 192 3.81 20.44 1.70
N LEU A 193 5.13 20.39 1.76
CA LEU A 193 5.82 19.89 2.95
C LEU A 193 5.77 20.85 4.14
N ARG A 194 5.61 22.15 3.90
CA ARG A 194 5.30 23.10 4.97
C ARG A 194 4.06 22.64 5.75
N GLU A 195 2.95 22.44 5.03
CA GLU A 195 1.68 21.98 5.59
C GLU A 195 1.80 20.60 6.30
N VAL A 196 2.64 19.69 5.80
CA VAL A 196 2.88 18.37 6.45
C VAL A 196 3.75 18.47 7.71
N LEU A 197 4.76 19.34 7.73
CA LEU A 197 5.56 19.63 8.94
C LEU A 197 4.71 20.34 9.99
N ASP A 198 3.89 21.32 9.59
CA ASP A 198 3.03 22.10 10.48
C ASP A 198 2.04 21.16 11.23
N LEU A 199 1.51 20.14 10.55
CA LEU A 199 0.69 19.09 11.18
C LEU A 199 1.48 18.26 12.21
N ALA A 200 2.77 17.98 11.95
CA ALA A 200 3.68 17.35 12.91
C ALA A 200 4.13 18.29 14.06
N GLY A 201 3.72 19.57 14.05
CA GLY A 201 4.10 20.57 15.04
C GLY A 201 5.43 21.28 14.75
N GLY A 202 5.89 21.25 13.50
CA GLY A 202 7.16 21.84 13.07
C GLY A 202 8.37 20.91 13.23
N ALA A 203 9.50 21.36 12.72
CA ALA A 203 10.81 20.72 12.94
C ALA A 203 11.39 21.14 14.31
N THR A 204 12.29 20.33 14.85
CA THR A 204 13.00 20.61 16.13
C THR A 204 14.46 21.00 15.93
N VAL A 205 14.84 21.41 14.71
CA VAL A 205 16.16 21.94 14.32
C VAL A 205 15.96 23.03 13.25
N ASP A 206 16.93 23.93 13.11
CA ASP A 206 16.78 25.16 12.30
C ASP A 206 16.93 24.95 10.78
N ASP A 207 17.78 24.02 10.33
CA ASP A 207 17.92 23.63 8.92
C ASP A 207 17.81 22.10 8.72
N PRO A 208 16.60 21.53 8.82
CA PRO A 208 16.38 20.09 8.78
C PRO A 208 16.66 19.47 7.41
N GLY A 209 17.53 18.45 7.40
CA GLY A 209 17.75 17.57 6.24
C GLY A 209 16.48 16.79 5.84
N PHE A 210 16.25 16.63 4.54
CA PHE A 210 14.92 16.39 4.00
C PHE A 210 14.87 15.20 3.04
N ILE A 211 14.37 14.06 3.52
CA ILE A 211 14.32 12.82 2.73
C ILE A 211 12.90 12.53 2.26
N ASN A 212 12.79 12.25 0.95
CA ASN A 212 11.56 11.78 0.34
C ASN A 212 11.74 10.35 -0.17
N GLY A 213 10.98 9.41 0.36
CA GLY A 213 11.09 8.00 0.04
C GLY A 213 11.80 7.19 1.12
N GLY A 214 13.04 7.53 1.52
CA GLY A 214 13.95 6.63 2.25
C GLY A 214 15.42 7.03 2.44
N PRO A 215 16.12 6.64 3.53
CA PRO A 215 17.55 6.41 3.48
C PRO A 215 17.92 5.23 2.56
N MET A 216 17.07 4.18 2.45
CA MET A 216 17.38 3.02 1.59
C MET A 216 16.99 3.22 0.11
N MET A 217 15.90 3.94 -0.17
CA MET A 217 15.34 4.10 -1.53
C MET A 217 14.77 5.50 -1.83
N GLY A 218 15.18 6.53 -1.08
CA GLY A 218 14.68 7.89 -1.26
C GLY A 218 15.63 8.82 -1.98
N SER A 219 15.19 10.06 -2.13
CA SER A 219 15.98 11.18 -2.63
C SER A 219 15.99 12.31 -1.59
N LEU A 220 17.13 12.98 -1.47
CA LEU A 220 17.24 14.22 -0.71
C LEU A 220 16.51 15.35 -1.46
N ILE A 221 15.76 16.16 -0.73
CA ILE A 221 15.09 17.38 -1.20
C ILE A 221 15.80 18.58 -0.57
N THR A 222 16.08 19.61 -1.34
CA THR A 222 16.78 20.82 -0.86
C THR A 222 15.86 22.04 -0.67
N SER A 223 14.54 21.86 -0.72
CA SER A 223 13.59 22.97 -0.59
C SER A 223 12.26 22.58 0.07
N SER A 224 11.89 23.31 1.13
CA SER A 224 10.59 23.17 1.81
C SER A 224 9.37 23.60 0.98
N ARG A 225 9.58 24.15 -0.22
CA ARG A 225 8.51 24.50 -1.18
C ARG A 225 8.26 23.41 -2.23
N HIS A 226 9.00 22.30 -2.22
CA HIS A 226 8.82 21.23 -3.19
C HIS A 226 7.41 20.61 -3.13
N ARG A 227 6.71 20.60 -4.27
CA ARG A 227 5.49 19.81 -4.53
C ARG A 227 5.84 18.73 -5.55
N SER A 228 5.54 17.46 -5.25
CA SER A 228 5.80 16.37 -6.18
C SER A 228 4.75 16.36 -7.31
N PRO A 229 5.17 16.27 -8.59
CA PRO A 229 4.26 16.21 -9.73
C PRO A 229 3.70 14.81 -9.99
N LYS A 230 4.24 13.77 -9.34
CA LYS A 230 3.63 12.42 -9.30
C LYS A 230 2.64 12.38 -8.15
N PRO A 231 1.52 11.63 -8.22
CA PRO A 231 0.69 11.36 -7.05
C PRO A 231 1.61 10.77 -5.96
N PRO A 232 1.79 11.45 -4.81
CA PRO A 232 3.04 11.36 -4.05
C PRO A 232 3.26 10.01 -3.34
N ALA A 233 3.77 9.02 -4.08
CA ALA A 233 4.22 7.73 -3.55
C ALA A 233 5.19 7.90 -2.36
N ALA A 234 6.01 8.96 -2.42
CA ALA A 234 6.45 9.65 -1.23
C ALA A 234 6.34 11.18 -1.46
N CYS A 235 5.78 11.86 -0.46
CA CYS A 235 6.05 13.25 -0.07
C CYS A 235 5.30 13.47 1.25
N TRP A 236 5.94 13.36 2.41
CA TRP A 236 7.37 13.24 2.72
C TRP A 236 7.57 12.30 3.91
N CYS A 237 8.82 12.15 4.38
CA CYS A 237 9.20 11.44 5.61
C CYS A 237 8.52 10.07 5.74
N SER A 238 8.32 9.42 4.59
CA SER A 238 8.08 8.00 4.47
C SER A 238 9.35 7.22 4.82
N ARG A 239 10.00 7.60 5.95
CA ARG A 239 11.45 7.77 6.20
C ARG A 239 12.01 9.19 5.97
N ALA A 240 12.53 9.77 7.04
CA ALA A 240 13.66 10.70 7.05
C ALA A 240 14.41 10.54 8.38
N THR A 241 15.72 10.30 8.31
CA THR A 241 16.60 10.59 9.44
C THR A 241 16.98 12.06 9.27
N ILE A 242 16.54 12.91 10.19
CA ILE A 242 17.14 14.23 10.33
C ILE A 242 18.38 14.02 11.19
N HIS A 243 19.53 14.39 10.64
CA HIS A 243 20.80 14.54 11.34
C HIS A 243 21.03 16.03 11.61
#